data_AF-A0A535V022-F1
#
_entry.id   AF-A0A535V022-F1
#
_cell.length_a   1.000
_cell.length_b   1.000
_cell.length_c   1.000
_cell.angle_alpha   90.00
_cell.angle_beta   90.00
_cell.angle_gamma   90.00
#
_symmetry.space_group_name_H-M   'P 1'
#
loop_
_entity.id
_entity.type
_entity.pdbx_description
1 polymer ?
#
loop_
_entity_poly.entity_id
_entity_poly.type
_entity_poly.pdbx_seq_one_letter_code
_entity_poly.pdbx_strand_id
1 'polypeptide(L)'
;MRPRLWKFERRALAMGYEVVAGVDEVGMGPLAGPVVGGAVVLRLGDRIPGLNDSKLMTADERERVDRIIRRRAVAVSVCAVDHTHVDRLGHKVCASIMAASIVAKVARDRTMVEYDRLYPGWGFADHKGYATPSHRAAIRRLGPSPIHRTSWAPFRVSELAGLSS
;
A
#
# COMPACT_ATOMS: atom_id res chain seq x y z
N MET A 1 -16.71 -12.28 5.43
CA MET A 1 -15.77 -11.19 5.81
C MET A 1 -14.46 -11.42 5.05
N ARG A 2 -13.99 -10.50 4.19
CA ARG A 2 -12.78 -10.75 3.38
C ARG A 2 -11.52 -10.74 4.26
N PRO A 3 -10.81 -11.87 4.44
CA PRO A 3 -9.71 -11.96 5.41
C PRO A 3 -8.51 -11.05 5.09
N ARG A 4 -8.34 -10.59 3.84
CA ARG A 4 -7.13 -9.87 3.39
C ARG A 4 -7.08 -8.39 3.76
N LEU A 5 -8.23 -7.72 3.92
CA LEU A 5 -8.27 -6.26 4.11
C LEU A 5 -7.61 -5.80 5.41
N TRP A 6 -7.64 -6.65 6.45
CA TRP A 6 -7.19 -6.33 7.81
C TRP A 6 -5.87 -7.01 8.19
N LYS A 7 -5.02 -7.35 7.20
CA LYS A 7 -3.80 -8.14 7.45
C LYS A 7 -2.82 -7.36 8.34
N PHE A 8 -2.63 -6.08 8.07
CA PHE A 8 -1.64 -5.26 8.79
C PHE A 8 -2.15 -4.87 10.16
N GLU A 9 -3.43 -4.56 10.26
CA GLU A 9 -4.16 -4.22 11.47
C GLU A 9 -4.14 -5.40 12.46
N ARG A 10 -4.35 -6.63 11.98
CA ARG A 10 -4.21 -7.82 12.84
C ARG A 10 -2.78 -8.01 13.36
N ARG A 11 -1.76 -7.71 12.55
CA ARG A 11 -0.35 -7.76 13.02
C ARG A 11 -0.11 -6.68 14.07
N ALA A 12 -0.59 -5.46 13.86
CA ALA A 12 -0.49 -4.38 14.83
C ALA A 12 -1.19 -4.73 16.16
N LEU A 13 -2.39 -5.31 16.10
CA LEU A 13 -3.10 -5.78 17.29
C LEU A 13 -2.32 -6.85 18.04
N ALA A 14 -1.73 -7.82 17.33
CA ALA A 14 -0.88 -8.85 17.94
C ALA A 14 0.41 -8.29 18.59
N MET A 15 0.83 -7.08 18.21
CA MET A 15 1.96 -6.36 18.81
C MET A 15 1.52 -5.45 19.97
N GLY A 16 0.25 -5.49 20.38
CA GLY A 16 -0.27 -4.71 21.51
C GLY A 16 -0.67 -3.27 21.18
N TYR A 17 -0.71 -2.89 19.90
CA TYR A 17 -1.26 -1.60 19.51
C TYR A 17 -2.79 -1.61 19.61
N GLU A 18 -3.38 -0.46 19.92
CA GLU A 18 -4.84 -0.28 20.01
C GLU A 18 -5.43 0.49 18.82
N VAL A 19 -4.59 1.23 18.09
CA VAL A 19 -4.99 2.07 16.95
C VAL A 19 -3.99 1.94 15.81
N VAL A 20 -4.46 2.13 14.57
CA VAL A 20 -3.63 2.22 13.38
C VAL A 20 -4.04 3.43 12.55
N ALA A 21 -3.05 4.15 12.04
CA ALA A 21 -3.24 5.22 11.08
C ALA A 21 -3.02 4.68 9.66
N GLY A 22 -4.05 4.80 8.81
CA GLY A 22 -3.93 4.65 7.37
C GLY A 22 -3.72 6.02 6.71
N VAL A 23 -2.81 6.10 5.74
CA VAL A 23 -2.51 7.32 4.98
C VAL A 23 -2.54 6.97 3.49
N ASP A 24 -3.18 7.82 2.70
CA ASP A 24 -3.26 7.67 1.24
C ASP A 24 -3.37 9.04 0.56
N GLU A 25 -3.00 9.11 -0.72
CA GLU A 25 -3.10 10.32 -1.54
C GLU A 25 -3.85 10.07 -2.86
N VAL A 26 -4.54 11.11 -3.33
CA VAL A 26 -5.24 11.11 -4.62
C VAL A 26 -4.92 12.40 -5.39
N GLY A 27 -5.06 12.36 -6.71
CA GLY A 27 -4.81 13.54 -7.57
C GLY A 27 -3.38 13.65 -8.10
N MET A 28 -2.55 12.59 -8.01
CA MET A 28 -1.17 12.60 -8.55
C MET A 28 -1.08 12.47 -10.08
N GLY A 29 -2.14 12.02 -10.75
CA GLY A 29 -2.19 11.75 -12.20
C GLY A 29 -3.03 12.71 -13.05
N PRO A 30 -4.12 13.34 -12.56
CA PRO A 30 -4.89 14.31 -13.32
C PRO A 30 -4.08 15.54 -13.76
N LEU A 31 -4.45 16.14 -14.89
CA LEU A 31 -3.83 17.36 -15.44
C LEU A 31 -4.27 18.66 -14.73
N ALA A 32 -5.29 18.59 -13.88
CA ALA A 32 -5.85 19.74 -13.19
C ALA A 32 -6.41 19.33 -11.83
N GLY A 33 -6.46 20.29 -10.91
CA GLY A 33 -6.98 20.11 -9.56
C GLY A 33 -5.87 19.88 -8.52
N PRO A 34 -6.25 19.82 -7.22
CA PRO A 34 -5.31 19.64 -6.15
C PRO A 34 -4.85 18.19 -6.00
N VAL A 35 -3.69 17.99 -5.38
CA VAL A 35 -3.34 16.71 -4.75
C VAL A 35 -3.93 16.72 -3.35
N VAL A 36 -4.64 15.65 -2.98
CA VAL A 36 -5.30 15.52 -1.68
C VAL A 36 -4.74 14.32 -0.93
N GLY A 37 -4.18 14.56 0.25
CA GLY A 37 -3.76 13.53 1.20
C GLY A 37 -4.78 13.36 2.32
N GLY A 38 -5.03 12.13 2.73
CA GLY A 38 -5.91 11.80 3.85
C GLY A 38 -5.21 10.91 4.88
N ALA A 39 -5.50 11.13 6.16
CA ALA A 39 -5.09 10.25 7.25
C ALA A 39 -6.29 9.88 8.11
N VAL A 40 -6.45 8.59 8.40
CA VAL A 40 -7.55 8.06 9.22
C VAL A 40 -6.97 7.16 10.30
N VAL A 41 -7.27 7.46 11.57
CA VAL A 41 -6.89 6.64 12.72
C VAL A 41 -8.08 5.81 13.16
N LEU A 42 -7.95 4.48 13.08
CA LEU A 42 -8.99 3.53 13.47
C LEU A 42 -8.56 2.74 14.70
N ARG A 43 -9.51 2.39 15.57
CA ARG A 43 -9.27 1.41 16.63
C ARG A 43 -9.16 0.03 16.02
N LEU A 44 -8.20 -0.75 16.50
CA LEU A 44 -7.99 -2.10 16.06
C LEU A 44 -9.13 -2.99 16.55
N GLY A 45 -9.80 -3.67 15.62
CA GLY A 45 -11.00 -4.47 15.89
C GLY A 45 -12.31 -3.80 15.46
N ASP A 46 -12.30 -2.48 15.21
CA ASP A 46 -13.47 -1.79 14.69
C ASP A 46 -13.83 -2.27 13.29
N ARG A 47 -15.13 -2.39 13.04
CA ARG A 47 -15.66 -2.71 11.72
C ARG A 47 -16.24 -1.47 11.07
N ILE A 48 -15.91 -1.28 9.79
CA ILE A 48 -16.53 -0.28 8.92
C ILE A 48 -17.34 -1.03 7.85
N PRO A 49 -18.66 -1.15 8.02
CA PRO A 49 -19.52 -1.81 7.05
C PRO A 49 -19.40 -1.15 5.66
N GLY A 50 -19.33 -1.95 4.61
CA GLY A 50 -19.22 -1.47 3.24
C GLY A 50 -17.84 -0.97 2.80
N LEU A 51 -16.84 -0.95 3.70
CA LEU A 51 -15.47 -0.55 3.35
C LEU A 51 -14.87 -1.53 2.33
N ASN A 52 -14.40 -1.00 1.20
CA ASN A 52 -13.77 -1.75 0.13
C ASN A 52 -12.80 -0.85 -0.66
N ASP A 53 -12.14 -1.40 -1.68
CA ASP A 53 -11.35 -0.61 -2.64
C ASP A 53 -12.24 0.47 -3.28
N SER A 54 -11.84 1.74 -3.12
CA SER A 54 -12.63 2.91 -3.54
C SER A 54 -12.90 2.93 -5.04
N LYS A 55 -12.04 2.30 -5.86
CA LYS A 55 -12.21 2.19 -7.32
C LYS A 55 -13.32 1.20 -7.72
N LEU A 56 -13.70 0.32 -6.80
CA LEU A 56 -14.76 -0.68 -7.00
C LEU A 56 -16.10 -0.25 -6.39
N MET A 57 -16.22 0.99 -5.91
CA MET A 57 -17.40 1.53 -5.25
C MET A 57 -18.09 2.60 -6.11
N THR A 58 -19.39 2.79 -5.93
CA THR A 58 -20.11 3.94 -6.48
C THR A 58 -19.82 5.21 -5.67
N ALA A 59 -20.22 6.39 -6.18
CA ALA A 59 -20.08 7.64 -5.45
C ALA A 59 -20.88 7.62 -4.13
N ASP A 60 -22.14 7.21 -4.19
CA ASP A 60 -23.03 7.12 -3.02
C ASP A 60 -22.53 6.11 -1.97
N GLU A 61 -21.95 4.99 -2.40
CA GLU A 61 -21.32 4.03 -1.51
C GLU A 61 -20.12 4.64 -0.78
N ARG A 62 -19.27 5.39 -1.50
CA ARG A 62 -18.13 6.11 -0.91
C ARG A 62 -18.60 7.15 0.09
N GLU A 63 -19.61 7.94 -0.23
CA GLU A 63 -20.17 8.95 0.69
C GLU A 63 -20.80 8.33 1.93
N ARG A 64 -21.45 7.17 1.79
CA ARG A 64 -21.99 6.41 2.93
C ARG A 64 -20.87 5.91 3.83
N VAL A 65 -19.81 5.35 3.25
CA VAL A 65 -18.67 4.83 3.99
C VAL A 65 -17.86 5.96 4.64
N ASP A 66 -17.64 7.10 3.96
CA ASP A 66 -16.99 8.29 4.53
C ASP A 66 -17.70 8.77 5.79
N ARG A 67 -19.04 8.88 5.77
CA ARG A 67 -19.82 9.23 6.97
C ARG A 67 -19.63 8.26 8.12
N ILE A 68 -19.53 6.96 7.84
CA ILE A 68 -19.26 5.95 8.88
C ILE A 68 -17.85 6.12 9.43
N ILE A 69 -16.86 6.33 8.56
CA ILE A 69 -15.46 6.57 8.96
C ILE A 69 -15.38 7.80 9.86
N ARG A 70 -15.92 8.94 9.45
CA ARG A 70 -15.88 10.19 10.24
C ARG A 70 -16.54 10.07 11.61
N ARG A 71 -17.55 9.22 11.75
CA ARG A 71 -18.23 8.96 13.03
C ARG A 71 -17.47 8.00 13.95
N ARG A 72 -16.70 7.06 13.39
CA ARG A 72 -16.08 5.96 14.14
C ARG A 72 -14.57 6.11 14.33
N ALA A 73 -13.90 6.78 13.41
CA ALA A 73 -12.46 7.01 13.50
C ALA A 73 -12.13 7.81 14.74
N VAL A 74 -10.99 7.47 15.36
CA VAL A 74 -10.44 8.24 16.48
C VAL A 74 -10.04 9.63 16.02
N ALA A 75 -9.50 9.73 14.81
CA ALA A 75 -9.15 10.99 14.15
C ALA A 75 -9.20 10.84 12.64
N VAL A 76 -9.57 11.92 11.96
CA VAL A 76 -9.52 12.06 10.50
C VAL A 76 -8.88 13.41 10.18
N SER A 77 -7.93 13.42 9.26
CA SER A 77 -7.37 14.65 8.69
C SER A 77 -7.34 14.55 7.17
N VAL A 78 -7.62 15.66 6.50
CA VAL A 78 -7.55 15.79 5.04
C VAL A 78 -6.81 17.08 4.75
N CYS A 79 -5.81 17.01 3.88
CA CYS A 79 -5.05 18.16 3.41
C CYS A 79 -5.07 18.18 1.89
N ALA A 80 -5.40 19.33 1.32
CA ALA A 80 -5.36 19.56 -0.12
C ALA A 80 -4.26 20.58 -0.43
N VAL A 81 -3.44 20.26 -1.43
CA VAL A 81 -2.40 21.14 -1.97
C VAL A 81 -2.82 21.50 -3.38
N ASP A 82 -3.05 22.79 -3.63
CA ASP A 82 -3.48 23.26 -4.94
C ASP A 82 -2.37 23.10 -6.00
N HIS A 83 -2.79 23.13 -7.27
CA HIS A 83 -1.91 23.03 -8.43
C HIS A 83 -0.75 24.03 -8.43
N THR A 84 -0.93 25.27 -7.96
CA THR A 84 0.16 26.27 -7.93
C THR A 84 1.28 25.88 -6.97
N HIS A 85 0.94 25.21 -5.85
CA HIS A 85 1.91 24.64 -4.93
C HIS A 85 2.61 23.40 -5.50
N VAL A 86 1.86 22.54 -6.19
CA VAL A 86 2.42 21.36 -6.88
C VAL A 86 3.40 21.77 -7.96
N ASP A 87 3.05 22.77 -8.78
CA ASP A 87 3.87 23.28 -9.87
C ASP A 87 5.14 23.98 -9.35
N ARG A 88 5.05 24.73 -8.25
CA ARG A 88 6.21 25.44 -7.66
C ARG A 88 7.20 24.54 -6.94
N LEU A 89 6.71 23.55 -6.19
CA LEU A 89 7.56 22.73 -5.30
C LEU A 89 8.00 21.41 -5.95
N GLY A 90 7.39 21.04 -7.08
CA GLY A 90 7.50 19.70 -7.67
C GLY A 90 6.83 18.63 -6.80
N HIS A 91 6.65 17.42 -7.32
CA HIS A 91 5.97 16.31 -6.64
C HIS A 91 6.60 15.83 -5.30
N LYS A 92 7.69 16.44 -4.83
CA LYS A 92 8.44 16.04 -3.63
C LYS A 92 8.21 17.08 -2.52
N VAL A 93 7.06 17.01 -1.90
CA VAL A 93 6.52 18.08 -1.03
C VAL A 93 6.64 17.73 0.45
N CYS A 94 6.77 18.76 1.29
CA CYS A 94 6.55 18.83 2.75
C CYS A 94 7.35 17.87 3.66
N ALA A 95 8.02 18.42 4.68
CA ALA A 95 8.84 17.64 5.62
C ALA A 95 8.08 16.47 6.29
N SER A 96 6.79 16.62 6.59
CA SER A 96 5.98 15.54 7.17
C SER A 96 5.69 14.41 6.18
N ILE A 97 5.45 14.72 4.90
CA ILE A 97 5.25 13.72 3.83
C ILE A 97 6.59 13.01 3.54
N MET A 98 7.70 13.75 3.50
CA MET A 98 9.03 13.14 3.37
C MET A 98 9.36 12.22 4.56
N ALA A 99 9.08 12.66 5.78
CA ALA A 99 9.26 11.85 6.97
C ALA A 99 8.39 10.57 6.93
N ALA A 100 7.11 10.70 6.54
CA ALA A 100 6.22 9.55 6.35
C ALA A 100 6.76 8.58 5.28
N SER A 101 7.28 9.11 4.17
CA SER A 101 7.87 8.31 3.10
C SER A 101 9.11 7.52 3.56
N ILE A 102 9.95 8.14 4.40
CA ILE A 102 11.14 7.50 4.99
C ILE A 102 10.71 6.38 5.95
N VAL A 103 9.77 6.67 6.84
CA VAL A 103 9.24 5.66 7.78
C VAL A 103 8.64 4.48 7.03
N ALA A 104 7.83 4.74 6.00
CA ALA A 104 7.23 3.70 5.16
C ALA A 104 8.31 2.87 4.42
N LYS A 105 9.33 3.53 3.85
CA LYS A 105 10.44 2.85 3.15
C LYS A 105 11.23 1.95 4.08
N VAL A 106 11.61 2.44 5.26
CA VAL A 106 12.36 1.67 6.26
C VAL A 106 11.56 0.47 6.76
N ALA A 107 10.27 0.65 7.07
CA ALA A 107 9.39 -0.44 7.48
C ALA A 107 9.22 -1.51 6.39
N ARG A 108 9.03 -1.08 5.14
CA ARG A 108 8.97 -1.99 3.98
C ARG A 108 10.27 -2.76 3.80
N ASP A 109 11.41 -2.09 3.86
CA ASP A 109 12.71 -2.73 3.64
C ASP A 109 13.02 -3.77 4.71
N ARG A 110 12.69 -3.48 5.98
CA ARG A 110 12.79 -4.43 7.09
C ARG A 110 11.90 -5.66 6.86
N THR A 111 10.66 -5.44 6.42
CA THR A 111 9.74 -6.54 6.09
C THR A 111 10.28 -7.42 4.97
N MET A 112 10.91 -6.85 3.94
CA MET A 112 11.51 -7.64 2.85
C MET A 112 12.74 -8.45 3.33
N VAL A 113 13.50 -7.95 4.31
CA VAL A 113 14.57 -8.71 4.96
C VAL A 113 14.00 -9.87 5.78
N GLU A 114 12.91 -9.66 6.52
CA GLU A 114 12.20 -10.75 7.21
C GLU A 114 11.70 -11.81 6.22
N TYR A 115 11.13 -11.38 5.09
CA TYR A 115 10.65 -12.28 4.05
C TYR A 115 11.76 -13.06 3.35
N ASP A 116 12.95 -12.50 3.21
CA ASP A 116 14.10 -13.24 2.69
C ASP A 116 14.49 -14.41 3.59
N ARG A 117 14.37 -14.24 4.92
CA ARG A 117 14.60 -15.32 5.89
C ARG A 117 13.54 -16.41 5.81
N LEU A 118 12.27 -16.03 5.59
CA LEU A 118 11.15 -16.97 5.47
C LEU A 118 11.10 -17.67 4.10
N TYR A 119 11.57 -17.00 3.05
CA TYR A 119 11.58 -17.49 1.67
C TYR A 119 13.00 -17.34 1.09
N PRO A 120 13.96 -18.16 1.55
CA PRO A 120 15.34 -18.06 1.10
C PRO A 120 15.48 -18.39 -0.39
N GLY A 121 16.46 -17.78 -1.03
CA GLY A 121 16.83 -18.06 -2.43
C GLY A 121 16.24 -17.12 -3.47
N TRP A 122 15.25 -16.28 -3.10
CA TRP A 122 14.72 -15.23 -3.99
C TRP A 122 15.51 -13.92 -3.94
N GLY A 123 16.21 -13.59 -2.84
CA GLY A 123 17.06 -12.39 -2.72
C GLY A 123 16.29 -11.13 -2.26
N PHE A 124 15.17 -11.30 -1.56
CA PHE A 124 14.31 -10.22 -1.11
C PHE A 124 15.01 -9.20 -0.20
N ALA A 125 16.03 -9.63 0.55
CA ALA A 125 16.82 -8.74 1.39
C ALA A 125 17.59 -7.70 0.57
N ASP A 126 17.92 -7.98 -0.69
CA ASP A 126 18.69 -7.06 -1.52
C ASP A 126 17.77 -6.20 -2.38
N HIS A 127 17.01 -6.83 -3.28
CA HIS A 127 16.22 -6.11 -4.28
C HIS A 127 14.81 -5.74 -3.80
N LYS A 128 14.42 -6.06 -2.55
CA LYS A 128 13.14 -5.65 -1.94
C LYS A 128 11.90 -5.98 -2.78
N GLY A 129 11.97 -7.08 -3.55
CA GLY A 129 10.92 -7.52 -4.45
C GLY A 129 10.78 -6.75 -5.78
N TYR A 130 11.67 -5.79 -6.07
CA TYR A 130 11.73 -5.15 -7.40
C TYR A 130 12.18 -6.15 -8.47
N ALA A 131 11.75 -5.95 -9.72
CA ALA A 131 12.10 -6.82 -10.84
C ALA A 131 13.53 -6.54 -11.33
N THR A 132 14.53 -6.87 -10.51
CA THR A 132 15.94 -6.85 -10.92
C THR A 132 16.27 -8.09 -11.76
N PRO A 133 17.38 -8.09 -12.51
CA PRO A 133 17.86 -9.29 -13.21
C PRO A 133 18.03 -10.51 -12.27
N SER A 134 18.58 -10.29 -11.06
CA SER A 134 18.74 -11.33 -10.04
C SER A 134 17.40 -11.89 -9.57
N HIS A 135 16.41 -11.03 -9.32
CA HIS A 135 15.10 -11.47 -8.89
C HIS A 135 14.38 -12.26 -9.99
N ARG A 136 14.43 -11.79 -11.24
CA ARG A 136 13.88 -12.53 -12.39
C ARG A 136 14.56 -13.88 -12.60
N ALA A 137 15.87 -13.97 -12.37
CA ALA A 137 16.58 -15.24 -12.44
C ALA A 137 16.13 -16.20 -11.33
N ALA A 138 15.97 -15.70 -10.10
CA ALA A 138 15.48 -16.50 -8.98
C ALA A 138 14.05 -17.01 -9.23
N ILE A 139 13.16 -16.18 -9.78
CA ILE A 139 11.79 -16.59 -10.14
C ILE A 139 11.79 -17.66 -11.23
N ARG A 140 12.64 -17.53 -12.26
CA ARG A 140 12.78 -18.57 -13.30
C ARG A 140 13.29 -19.90 -12.72
N ARG A 141 14.20 -19.83 -11.74
CA ARG A 141 14.81 -21.01 -11.12
C ARG A 141 13.90 -21.69 -10.10
N LEU A 142 13.21 -20.93 -9.26
CA LEU A 142 12.49 -21.41 -8.08
C LEU A 142 10.95 -21.36 -8.23
N GLY A 143 10.46 -20.75 -9.32
CA GLY A 143 9.07 -20.36 -9.43
C GLY A 143 8.72 -19.12 -8.56
N PRO A 144 7.47 -18.64 -8.62
CA PRO A 144 7.00 -17.56 -7.77
C PRO A 144 6.79 -18.03 -6.33
N SER A 145 7.39 -17.33 -5.36
CA SER A 145 7.11 -17.54 -3.92
C SER A 145 5.66 -17.16 -3.53
N PRO A 146 5.15 -17.56 -2.35
CA PRO A 146 3.81 -17.18 -1.86
C PRO A 146 3.51 -15.67 -1.76
N ILE A 147 4.55 -14.83 -1.66
CA ILE A 147 4.41 -13.37 -1.60
C ILE A 147 4.51 -12.65 -2.96
N HIS A 148 4.73 -13.38 -4.06
CA HIS A 148 4.72 -12.80 -5.40
C HIS A 148 3.30 -12.39 -5.82
N ARG A 149 3.20 -11.24 -6.49
CA ARG A 149 1.92 -10.68 -6.96
C ARG A 149 1.58 -11.25 -8.33
N THR A 150 0.99 -12.45 -8.36
CA THR A 150 0.66 -13.19 -9.58
C THR A 150 -0.56 -12.66 -10.36
N SER A 151 -1.23 -11.63 -9.85
CA SER A 151 -2.42 -11.01 -10.49
C SER A 151 -2.15 -9.60 -11.04
N TRP A 152 -0.89 -9.14 -11.07
CA TRP A 152 -0.50 -7.80 -11.56
C TRP A 152 0.26 -7.88 -12.89
N ALA A 153 0.10 -6.84 -13.72
CA ALA A 153 0.37 -6.86 -15.16
C ALA A 153 1.79 -7.25 -15.66
N PRO A 154 2.92 -7.04 -14.95
CA PRO A 154 4.19 -7.60 -15.42
C PRO A 154 4.44 -9.05 -14.93
N PHE A 155 3.49 -9.66 -14.23
CA PHE A 155 3.58 -10.99 -13.64
C PHE A 155 2.34 -11.83 -13.97
N ARG A 156 1.98 -11.93 -15.25
CA ARG A 156 1.22 -13.09 -15.69
C ARG A 156 2.19 -14.27 -15.68
N VAL A 157 1.94 -15.25 -14.82
CA VAL A 157 2.74 -16.49 -14.71
C VAL A 157 2.94 -17.16 -16.08
N SER A 158 2.00 -16.95 -17.01
CA SER A 158 2.08 -17.40 -18.41
C SER A 158 3.24 -16.83 -19.23
N GLU A 159 3.77 -15.64 -18.90
CA GLU A 159 4.88 -15.01 -19.65
C GLU A 159 6.27 -15.45 -19.14
N LEU A 160 6.35 -16.02 -17.93
CA LEU A 160 7.59 -16.57 -17.37
C LEU A 160 7.84 -18.03 -17.81
N ALA A 161 6.81 -18.70 -18.34
CA ALA A 161 6.86 -20.08 -18.85
C ALA A 161 7.34 -20.16 -20.32
N GLY A 162 7.73 -19.05 -20.94
CA GLY A 162 8.29 -18.99 -22.31
C GLY A 162 9.71 -19.56 -22.47
N LEU A 163 10.02 -20.67 -21.79
CA LEU A 163 11.21 -21.49 -22.02
C LEU A 163 10.83 -22.97 -21.97
N SER A 164 10.15 -23.42 -23.02
CA SER A 164 10.53 -24.59 -23.84
C SER A 164 9.47 -24.79 -24.93
N SER A 165 9.90 -24.58 -26.18
CA SER A 165 9.23 -24.84 -27.48
C SER A 165 7.82 -24.32 -27.70
#